data_AF-A0A1C6S4Q2-F1
#
_entry.id   AF-A0A1C6S4Q2-F1
#
_cell.length_a   1.000
_cell.length_b   1.000
_cell.length_c   1.000
_cell.angle_alpha   90.00
_cell.angle_beta   90.00
_cell.angle_gamma   90.00
#
_symmetry.space_group_name_H-M   'P 1'
#
loop_
_entity.id
_entity.type
_entity.pdbx_description
1 polymer ?
#
loop_
_entity_poly.entity_id
_entity_poly.type
_entity_poly.pdbx_seq_one_letter_code
_entity_poly.pdbx_strand_id
1 'polypeptide(L)'
;MSLRVAGRLVGAFFLLAFVCYGIGSALAGQFAGTALVVLNSVMVVAIGVLVFRALRRPQPGSAWTYLVARGVEAFLLTAGIVLLDRVGAGAADIAYQVAMLSLALGSLPLCLALRRRRWLPSWLAIWGLGGYLLLATGAAAELMGARVGLVLAIPGGLFEIVFGLLLLARGFAPSTVAHPGATLDGASSAEAGGDSRASRAALAAGLGLLLMAVLAGLANFGVVERMVSTDAAGTTTLLLSNGRALVLAVVALCAVVCLDVLVAWALRAFFADTHRTVPLLSAWCRTVYAVVFAVAITHLIAAAGLLRDDPATDRIGPGVYAQISDFQEIWSLGLILFGVHLLLIGWLAWRSPSAPTWLAMLVAIAGAGYLADSIGALVSAAYTIEVAAVTFGGEVILMGWLLVFAARLHSPHRSEVDGRDARQAQLGAA
;
A
#
# COMPACT_ATOMS: atom_id res chain seq x y z
N MET A 1 14.31 17.73 -14.93
CA MET A 1 13.19 17.46 -15.85
C MET A 1 12.01 18.35 -15.50
N SER A 2 11.42 19.06 -16.47
CA SER A 2 10.28 19.95 -16.24
C SER A 2 8.97 19.16 -16.07
N LEU A 3 7.97 19.75 -15.41
CA LEU A 3 6.63 19.15 -15.25
C LEU A 3 5.95 18.87 -16.60
N ARG A 4 6.22 19.72 -17.60
CA ARG A 4 5.74 19.53 -18.97
C ARG A 4 6.32 18.24 -19.57
N VAL A 5 7.64 18.06 -19.54
CA VAL A 5 8.29 16.84 -20.05
C VAL A 5 7.85 15.60 -19.27
N ALA A 6 7.75 15.71 -17.94
CA ALA A 6 7.23 14.63 -17.10
C ALA A 6 5.84 14.18 -17.53
N GLY A 7 4.92 15.12 -17.74
CA GLY A 7 3.56 14.79 -18.18
C GLY A 7 3.54 14.15 -19.57
N ARG A 8 4.35 14.63 -20.51
CA ARG A 8 4.40 14.02 -21.86
C ARG A 8 4.90 12.58 -21.84
N LEU A 9 5.92 12.29 -21.02
CA LEU A 9 6.41 10.93 -20.80
C LEU A 9 5.35 10.04 -20.14
N VAL A 10 4.64 10.56 -19.13
CA VAL A 10 3.51 9.83 -18.51
C VAL A 10 2.46 9.49 -19.56
N GLY A 11 2.08 10.46 -20.42
CA GLY A 11 1.11 10.23 -21.50
C GLY A 11 1.58 9.17 -22.51
N ALA A 12 2.84 9.20 -22.91
CA ALA A 12 3.42 8.17 -23.79
C ALA A 12 3.40 6.78 -23.14
N PHE A 13 3.80 6.69 -21.87
CA PHE A 13 3.82 5.41 -21.14
C PHE A 13 2.43 4.84 -20.91
N PHE A 14 1.40 5.66 -20.67
CA PHE A 14 0.02 5.16 -20.57
C PHE A 14 -0.42 4.43 -21.84
N LEU A 15 -0.17 5.03 -23.00
CA LEU A 15 -0.56 4.45 -24.29
C LEU A 15 0.26 3.21 -24.63
N LEU A 16 1.57 3.26 -24.39
CA LEU A 16 2.45 2.13 -24.68
C LEU A 16 2.23 0.95 -23.73
N ALA A 17 1.96 1.21 -22.44
CA ALA A 17 1.58 0.19 -21.46
C ALA A 17 0.34 -0.57 -21.89
N PHE A 18 -0.71 0.14 -22.33
CA PHE A 18 -1.95 -0.48 -22.83
C PHE A 18 -1.69 -1.45 -23.99
N VAL A 19 -0.87 -1.04 -24.96
CA VAL A 19 -0.48 -1.87 -26.11
C VAL A 19 0.37 -3.07 -25.68
N CYS A 20 1.40 -2.84 -24.85
CA CYS A 20 2.28 -3.90 -24.36
C CYS A 20 1.52 -4.95 -23.55
N TYR A 21 0.60 -4.56 -22.68
CA TYR A 21 -0.21 -5.51 -21.91
C TYR A 21 -1.19 -6.28 -22.80
N GLY A 22 -1.89 -5.60 -23.71
CA GLY A 22 -2.86 -6.23 -24.60
C GLY A 22 -2.22 -7.26 -25.55
N ILE A 23 -1.08 -6.91 -26.16
CA ILE A 23 -0.35 -7.86 -27.02
C ILE A 23 0.35 -8.93 -26.18
N GLY A 24 0.94 -8.54 -25.05
CA GLY A 24 1.67 -9.45 -24.17
C GLY A 24 0.78 -10.57 -23.61
N SER A 25 -0.43 -10.22 -23.16
CA SER A 25 -1.41 -11.20 -22.67
C SER A 25 -1.97 -12.09 -23.79
N ALA A 26 -2.13 -11.58 -25.00
CA ALA A 26 -2.53 -12.38 -26.17
C ALA A 26 -1.46 -13.40 -26.60
N LEU A 27 -0.19 -13.15 -26.26
CA LEU A 27 0.95 -14.04 -26.51
C LEU A 27 1.38 -14.84 -25.26
N ALA A 28 0.46 -15.06 -24.31
CA ALA A 28 0.74 -15.85 -23.11
C ALA A 28 1.35 -17.23 -23.43
N GLY A 29 2.24 -17.71 -22.56
CA GLY A 29 3.03 -18.94 -22.77
C GLY A 29 4.22 -18.78 -23.73
N GLN A 30 4.38 -17.62 -24.38
CA GLN A 30 5.55 -17.30 -25.20
C GLN A 30 6.46 -16.31 -24.47
N PHE A 31 7.78 -16.46 -24.66
CA PHE A 31 8.76 -15.51 -24.12
C PHE A 31 8.46 -14.05 -24.50
N ALA A 32 8.02 -13.82 -25.74
CA ALA A 32 7.64 -12.49 -26.22
C ALA A 32 6.46 -11.90 -25.44
N GLY A 33 5.46 -12.72 -25.09
CA GLY A 33 4.32 -12.29 -24.27
C GLY A 33 4.76 -11.86 -22.87
N THR A 34 5.54 -12.71 -22.19
CA THR A 34 6.09 -12.41 -20.85
C THR A 34 6.97 -11.16 -20.88
N ALA A 35 7.84 -11.00 -21.88
CA ALA A 35 8.68 -9.82 -22.03
C ALA A 35 7.86 -8.52 -22.19
N LEU A 36 6.77 -8.57 -22.97
CA LEU A 36 5.87 -7.43 -23.15
C LEU A 36 5.10 -7.07 -21.87
N VAL A 37 4.64 -8.06 -21.10
CA VAL A 37 3.99 -7.82 -19.79
C VAL A 37 4.97 -7.21 -18.78
N VAL A 38 6.22 -7.70 -18.75
CA VAL A 38 7.28 -7.11 -17.90
C VAL A 38 7.57 -5.67 -18.32
N LEU A 39 7.66 -5.40 -19.63
CA LEU A 39 7.86 -4.04 -20.13
C LEU A 39 6.70 -3.11 -19.75
N ASN A 40 5.45 -3.60 -19.84
CA ASN A 40 4.27 -2.90 -19.32
C ASN A 40 4.45 -2.56 -17.83
N SER A 41 4.82 -3.52 -16.99
CA SER A 41 5.02 -3.31 -15.56
C SER A 41 6.10 -2.26 -15.27
N VAL A 42 7.20 -2.24 -16.02
CA VAL A 42 8.24 -1.19 -15.91
C VAL A 42 7.67 0.19 -16.24
N MET A 43 6.86 0.31 -17.30
CA MET A 43 6.21 1.56 -17.67
C MET A 43 5.20 2.03 -16.62
N VAL A 44 4.41 1.11 -16.06
CA VAL A 44 3.45 1.39 -14.98
C VAL A 44 4.15 1.95 -13.75
N VAL A 45 5.27 1.35 -13.32
CA VAL A 45 6.09 1.89 -12.22
C VAL A 45 6.65 3.27 -12.57
N ALA A 46 7.13 3.46 -13.80
CA ALA A 46 7.65 4.75 -14.26
C ALA A 46 6.57 5.84 -14.21
N ILE A 47 5.32 5.54 -14.62
CA ILE A 47 4.17 6.45 -14.47
C ILE A 47 3.99 6.84 -13.00
N GLY A 48 3.99 5.87 -12.09
CA GLY A 48 3.87 6.10 -10.64
C GLY A 48 4.95 7.04 -10.13
N VAL A 49 6.22 6.80 -10.46
CA VAL A 49 7.37 7.62 -10.04
C VAL A 49 7.30 9.04 -10.60
N LEU A 50 6.93 9.19 -11.87
CA LEU A 50 6.83 10.50 -12.53
C LEU A 50 5.70 11.34 -11.92
N VAL A 51 4.52 10.74 -11.70
CA VAL A 51 3.39 11.39 -11.03
C VAL A 51 3.72 11.72 -9.58
N PHE A 52 4.38 10.81 -8.86
CA PHE A 52 4.85 11.05 -7.49
C PHE A 52 5.75 12.28 -7.42
N ARG A 53 6.74 12.38 -8.31
CA ARG A 53 7.64 13.54 -8.35
C ARG A 53 6.89 14.85 -8.62
N ALA A 54 5.84 14.82 -9.44
CA ALA A 54 5.01 15.97 -9.73
C ALA A 54 4.11 16.36 -8.54
N LEU A 55 3.56 15.38 -7.81
CA LEU A 55 2.55 15.62 -6.76
C LEU A 55 3.07 15.61 -5.32
N ARG A 56 4.28 15.11 -5.04
CA ARG A 56 4.80 14.94 -3.66
C ARG A 56 4.86 16.21 -2.81
N ARG A 57 5.05 17.38 -3.43
CA ARG A 57 5.01 18.69 -2.75
C ARG A 57 3.57 19.19 -2.60
N PRO A 58 2.78 19.27 -3.70
CA PRO A 58 1.45 19.86 -3.62
C PRO A 58 0.36 19.00 -2.93
N GLN A 59 0.44 17.67 -3.03
CA GLN A 59 -0.54 16.69 -2.54
C GLN A 59 0.18 15.38 -2.16
N PRO A 60 0.93 15.35 -1.04
CA PRO A 60 1.79 14.21 -0.69
C PRO A 60 1.03 12.90 -0.50
N GLY A 61 -0.17 12.94 0.11
CA GLY A 61 -1.01 11.75 0.31
C GLY A 61 -1.38 11.09 -1.02
N SER A 62 -2.02 11.83 -1.93
CA SER A 62 -2.36 11.30 -3.27
C SER A 62 -1.14 10.83 -4.06
N ALA A 63 0.01 11.51 -3.92
CA ALA A 63 1.24 11.11 -4.59
C ALA A 63 1.72 9.72 -4.12
N TRP A 64 1.77 9.50 -2.80
CA TRP A 64 2.18 8.22 -2.22
C TRP A 64 1.17 7.12 -2.52
N THR A 65 -0.13 7.36 -2.35
CA THR A 65 -1.17 6.38 -2.65
C THR A 65 -1.09 5.91 -4.10
N TYR A 66 -0.92 6.84 -5.05
CA TYR A 66 -0.82 6.48 -6.46
C TYR A 66 0.48 5.74 -6.80
N LEU A 67 1.61 6.11 -6.19
CA LEU A 67 2.88 5.39 -6.37
C LEU A 67 2.78 3.94 -5.89
N VAL A 68 2.18 3.73 -4.72
CA VAL A 68 2.00 2.38 -4.14
C VAL A 68 1.05 1.55 -5.00
N ALA A 69 -0.08 2.12 -5.43
CA ALA A 69 -1.03 1.43 -6.30
C ALA A 69 -0.38 1.00 -7.62
N ARG A 70 0.41 1.86 -8.26
CA ARG A 70 1.16 1.52 -9.49
C ARG A 70 2.23 0.46 -9.26
N GLY A 71 2.90 0.47 -8.10
CA GLY A 71 3.85 -0.58 -7.73
C GLY A 71 3.18 -1.94 -7.56
N VAL A 72 2.05 -1.98 -6.87
CA VAL A 72 1.26 -3.21 -6.65
C VAL A 72 0.64 -3.73 -7.95
N GLU A 73 0.09 -2.85 -8.78
CA GLU A 73 -0.39 -3.21 -10.12
C GLU A 73 0.71 -3.87 -10.94
N ALA A 74 1.88 -3.22 -11.06
CA ALA A 74 3.01 -3.76 -11.82
C ALA A 74 3.50 -5.11 -11.28
N PHE A 75 3.56 -5.26 -9.95
CA PHE A 75 3.91 -6.53 -9.32
C PHE A 75 2.90 -7.63 -9.65
N LEU A 76 1.60 -7.38 -9.44
CA LEU A 76 0.55 -8.38 -9.62
C LEU A 76 0.32 -8.75 -11.09
N LEU A 77 0.48 -7.83 -12.04
CA LEU A 77 0.42 -8.17 -13.47
C LEU A 77 1.59 -9.09 -13.87
N THR A 78 2.78 -8.84 -13.32
CA THR A 78 3.96 -9.69 -13.55
C THR A 78 3.82 -11.04 -12.86
N ALA A 79 3.33 -11.07 -11.62
CA ALA A 79 3.04 -12.31 -10.91
C ALA A 79 1.95 -13.12 -11.63
N GLY A 80 0.91 -12.45 -12.15
CA GLY A 80 -0.19 -13.09 -12.87
C GLY A 80 0.26 -13.83 -14.11
N ILE A 81 1.16 -13.27 -14.92
CA ILE A 81 1.69 -13.99 -16.10
C ILE A 81 2.56 -15.19 -15.70
N VAL A 82 3.34 -15.09 -14.62
CA VAL A 82 4.11 -16.22 -14.09
C VAL A 82 3.20 -17.31 -13.55
N LEU A 83 2.13 -16.93 -12.83
CA LEU A 83 1.14 -17.86 -12.29
C LEU A 83 0.31 -18.53 -13.38
N LEU A 84 0.05 -17.85 -14.50
CA LEU A 84 -0.63 -18.44 -15.65
C LEU A 84 0.13 -19.66 -16.18
N ASP A 85 1.45 -19.53 -16.33
CA ASP A 85 2.30 -20.60 -16.86
C ASP A 85 2.53 -21.73 -15.83
N ARG A 86 2.54 -21.40 -14.53
CA ARG A 86 2.90 -22.32 -13.44
C ARG A 86 1.72 -23.04 -12.80
N VAL A 87 0.55 -22.40 -12.78
CA VAL A 87 -0.61 -22.81 -11.98
C VAL A 87 -1.84 -22.94 -12.87
N GLY A 88 -2.24 -21.86 -13.54
CA GLY A 88 -3.44 -21.86 -14.36
C GLY A 88 -4.10 -20.49 -14.49
N ALA A 89 -5.17 -20.46 -15.29
CA ALA A 89 -5.90 -19.23 -15.61
C ALA A 89 -6.59 -18.62 -14.40
N GLY A 90 -7.06 -19.43 -13.44
CA GLY A 90 -7.72 -18.95 -12.24
C GLY A 90 -6.81 -18.09 -11.36
N ALA A 91 -5.54 -18.49 -11.22
CA ALA A 91 -4.56 -17.73 -10.44
C ALA A 91 -4.20 -16.40 -11.13
N ALA A 92 -4.01 -16.45 -12.45
CA ALA A 92 -3.72 -15.27 -13.26
C ALA A 92 -4.87 -14.24 -13.25
N ASP A 93 -6.12 -14.72 -13.34
CA ASP A 93 -7.31 -13.87 -13.24
C ASP A 93 -7.42 -13.20 -11.87
N ILE A 94 -7.26 -13.94 -10.77
CA ILE A 94 -7.26 -13.35 -9.42
C ILE A 94 -6.18 -12.27 -9.30
N ALA A 95 -4.94 -12.55 -9.73
CA ALA A 95 -3.86 -11.57 -9.70
C ALA A 95 -4.22 -10.31 -10.50
N TYR A 96 -4.77 -10.47 -11.71
CA TYR A 96 -5.23 -9.37 -12.55
C TYR A 96 -6.32 -8.53 -11.89
N GLN A 97 -7.37 -9.15 -11.35
CA GLN A 97 -8.47 -8.41 -10.74
C GLN A 97 -8.02 -7.66 -9.47
N VAL A 98 -7.13 -8.25 -8.65
CA VAL A 98 -6.55 -7.55 -7.50
C VAL A 98 -5.67 -6.38 -7.95
N ALA A 99 -4.91 -6.53 -9.05
CA ALA A 99 -4.14 -5.45 -9.65
C ALA A 99 -5.05 -4.28 -10.10
N MET A 100 -6.13 -4.59 -10.82
CA MET A 100 -7.10 -3.60 -11.29
C MET A 100 -7.85 -2.91 -10.14
N LEU A 101 -8.21 -3.66 -9.10
CA LEU A 101 -8.83 -3.09 -7.90
C LEU A 101 -7.89 -2.11 -7.18
N SER A 102 -6.62 -2.49 -7.01
CA SER A 102 -5.59 -1.64 -6.41
C SER A 102 -5.36 -0.37 -7.22
N LEU A 103 -5.19 -0.51 -8.54
CA LEU A 103 -5.08 0.61 -9.48
C LEU A 103 -6.28 1.56 -9.37
N ALA A 104 -7.49 1.02 -9.44
CA ALA A 104 -8.72 1.78 -9.45
C ALA A 104 -8.87 2.62 -8.17
N LEU A 105 -8.73 1.99 -7.01
CA LEU A 105 -8.83 2.66 -5.71
C LEU A 105 -7.71 3.69 -5.52
N GLY A 106 -6.48 3.36 -5.92
CA GLY A 106 -5.33 4.25 -5.83
C GLY A 106 -5.40 5.47 -6.75
N SER A 107 -6.21 5.39 -7.81
CA SER A 107 -6.38 6.46 -8.79
C SER A 107 -7.48 7.46 -8.42
N LEU A 108 -8.41 7.12 -7.51
CA LEU A 108 -9.44 8.06 -7.05
C LEU A 108 -8.86 9.33 -6.39
N PRO A 109 -7.90 9.23 -5.43
CA PRO A 109 -7.25 10.41 -4.86
C PRO A 109 -6.42 11.19 -5.88
N LEU A 110 -5.90 10.53 -6.92
CA LEU A 110 -5.17 11.18 -8.01
C LEU A 110 -6.11 12.07 -8.83
N CYS A 111 -7.26 11.57 -9.29
CA CYS A 111 -8.22 12.35 -10.06
C CYS A 111 -8.68 13.60 -9.28
N LEU A 112 -8.95 13.45 -7.97
CA LEU A 112 -9.28 14.57 -7.09
C LEU A 112 -8.13 15.58 -6.95
N ALA A 113 -6.89 15.11 -6.81
CA ALA A 113 -5.71 15.96 -6.72
C ALA A 113 -5.49 16.77 -8.01
N LEU A 114 -5.61 16.14 -9.17
CA LEU A 114 -5.46 16.79 -10.48
C LEU A 114 -6.56 17.81 -10.74
N ARG A 115 -7.81 17.53 -10.31
CA ARG A 115 -8.93 18.48 -10.36
C ARG A 115 -8.67 19.70 -9.49
N ARG A 116 -8.28 19.50 -8.22
CA ARG A 116 -7.99 20.60 -7.27
C ARG A 116 -6.85 21.50 -7.76
N ARG A 117 -5.88 20.93 -8.47
CA ARG A 117 -4.75 21.67 -9.05
C ARG A 117 -5.01 22.27 -10.43
N ARG A 118 -6.20 22.06 -11.00
CA ARG A 118 -6.58 22.52 -12.36
C ARG A 118 -5.57 22.07 -13.43
N TRP A 119 -4.99 20.88 -13.25
CA TRP A 119 -4.15 20.22 -14.26
C TRP A 119 -5.00 19.45 -15.27
N LEU A 120 -6.23 19.09 -14.86
CA LEU A 120 -7.25 18.47 -15.69
C LEU A 120 -8.53 19.32 -15.69
N PRO A 121 -9.23 19.43 -16.84
CA PRO A 121 -10.59 19.96 -16.88
C PRO A 121 -11.51 19.19 -15.93
N SER A 122 -12.45 19.89 -15.28
CA SER A 122 -13.33 19.29 -14.27
C SER A 122 -14.15 18.11 -14.82
N TRP A 123 -14.67 18.21 -16.05
CA TRP A 123 -15.43 17.13 -16.69
C TRP A 123 -14.59 15.86 -16.88
N LEU A 124 -13.32 16.02 -17.30
CA LEU A 124 -12.41 14.91 -17.53
C LEU A 124 -11.99 14.25 -16.21
N ALA A 125 -11.80 15.05 -15.16
CA ALA A 125 -11.55 14.53 -13.82
C ALA A 125 -12.75 13.77 -13.23
N ILE A 126 -13.98 14.25 -13.48
CA ILE A 126 -15.22 13.56 -13.06
C ILE A 126 -15.39 12.24 -13.84
N TRP A 127 -15.12 12.25 -15.15
CA TRP A 127 -15.12 11.03 -15.96
C TRP A 127 -14.10 10.02 -15.44
N GLY A 128 -12.87 10.45 -15.13
CA GLY A 128 -11.86 9.57 -14.53
C GLY A 128 -12.31 8.97 -13.19
N LEU A 129 -12.95 9.76 -12.32
CA LEU A 129 -13.52 9.25 -11.07
C LEU A 129 -14.58 8.18 -11.31
N GLY A 130 -15.53 8.44 -12.22
CA GLY A 130 -16.56 7.46 -12.58
C GLY A 130 -15.97 6.20 -13.20
N GLY A 131 -15.01 6.34 -14.11
CA GLY A 131 -14.32 5.23 -14.76
C GLY A 131 -13.57 4.34 -13.78
N TYR A 132 -12.79 4.91 -12.86
CA TYR A 132 -12.10 4.13 -11.84
C TYR A 132 -13.05 3.52 -10.80
N LEU A 133 -14.17 4.17 -10.44
CA LEU A 133 -15.17 3.55 -9.57
C LEU A 133 -15.80 2.32 -10.23
N LEU A 134 -16.18 2.43 -11.51
CA LEU A 134 -16.70 1.30 -12.27
C LEU A 134 -15.66 0.19 -12.40
N LEU A 135 -14.39 0.52 -12.66
CA LEU A 135 -13.30 -0.46 -12.71
C LEU A 135 -13.14 -1.19 -11.36
N ALA A 136 -13.15 -0.47 -10.23
CA ALA A 136 -13.08 -1.07 -8.90
C ALA A 136 -14.26 -2.00 -8.63
N THR A 137 -15.49 -1.56 -8.96
CA THR A 137 -16.69 -2.37 -8.81
C THR A 137 -16.65 -3.61 -9.69
N GLY A 138 -16.22 -3.47 -10.95
CA GLY A 138 -16.07 -4.57 -11.89
C GLY A 138 -15.05 -5.61 -11.41
N ALA A 139 -13.87 -5.16 -10.99
CA ALA A 139 -12.83 -6.04 -10.46
C ALA A 139 -13.27 -6.77 -9.17
N ALA A 140 -13.96 -6.06 -8.26
CA ALA A 140 -14.52 -6.68 -7.07
C ALA A 140 -15.61 -7.71 -7.40
N ALA A 141 -16.45 -7.44 -8.41
CA ALA A 141 -17.48 -8.36 -8.86
C ALA A 141 -16.88 -9.64 -9.49
N GLU A 142 -15.85 -9.51 -10.34
CA GLU A 142 -15.13 -10.65 -10.94
C GLU A 142 -14.47 -11.53 -9.89
N LEU A 143 -13.86 -10.93 -8.85
CA LEU A 143 -13.30 -11.68 -7.72
C LEU A 143 -14.35 -12.54 -6.99
N MET A 144 -15.61 -12.09 -6.98
CA MET A 144 -16.75 -12.82 -6.41
C MET A 144 -17.42 -13.79 -7.39
N GLY A 145 -16.94 -13.86 -8.63
CA GLY A 145 -17.42 -14.75 -9.70
C GLY A 145 -18.46 -14.13 -10.65
N ALA A 146 -18.71 -12.82 -10.56
CA ALA A 146 -19.63 -12.12 -11.45
C ALA A 146 -18.88 -11.52 -12.65
N ARG A 147 -19.14 -12.08 -13.84
CA ARG A 147 -18.46 -11.77 -15.12
C ARG A 147 -18.92 -10.46 -15.76
N VAL A 148 -18.76 -9.35 -15.05
CA VAL A 148 -19.17 -8.01 -15.50
C VAL A 148 -17.98 -7.04 -15.66
N GLY A 149 -16.79 -7.45 -15.25
CA GLY A 149 -15.61 -6.58 -15.14
C GLY A 149 -15.21 -5.94 -16.45
N LEU A 150 -15.26 -6.68 -17.57
CA LEU A 150 -14.90 -6.15 -18.88
C LEU A 150 -15.78 -4.95 -19.28
N VAL A 151 -17.10 -5.05 -19.09
CA VAL A 151 -18.04 -3.98 -19.47
C VAL A 151 -17.84 -2.75 -18.59
N LEU A 152 -17.67 -2.95 -17.28
CA LEU A 152 -17.43 -1.85 -16.34
C LEU A 152 -16.04 -1.21 -16.51
N ALA A 153 -15.07 -1.90 -17.11
CA ALA A 153 -13.74 -1.35 -17.38
C ALA A 153 -13.71 -0.39 -18.58
N ILE A 154 -14.66 -0.50 -19.54
CA ILE A 154 -14.67 0.30 -20.78
C ILE A 154 -14.60 1.82 -20.51
N PRO A 155 -15.43 2.41 -19.62
CA PRO A 155 -15.37 3.85 -19.36
C PRO A 155 -14.02 4.30 -18.77
N GLY A 156 -13.39 3.46 -17.94
CA GLY A 156 -12.07 3.70 -17.36
C GLY A 156 -10.96 3.61 -18.41
N GLY A 157 -10.95 2.58 -19.24
CA GLY A 157 -9.96 2.40 -20.31
C GLY A 157 -10.00 3.53 -21.33
N LEU A 158 -11.19 3.96 -21.76
CA LEU A 158 -11.35 5.11 -22.65
C LEU A 158 -10.84 6.41 -22.00
N PHE A 159 -11.12 6.60 -20.70
CA PHE A 159 -10.59 7.74 -19.96
C PHE A 159 -9.06 7.73 -19.96
N GLU A 160 -8.41 6.60 -19.69
CA GLU A 160 -6.94 6.51 -19.64
C GLU A 160 -6.29 6.80 -21.00
N ILE A 161 -6.91 6.38 -22.11
CA ILE A 161 -6.46 6.70 -23.47
C ILE A 161 -6.55 8.21 -23.72
N VAL A 162 -7.70 8.83 -23.45
CA VAL A 162 -7.89 10.28 -23.63
C VAL A 162 -6.96 11.07 -22.72
N PHE A 163 -6.80 10.64 -21.47
CA PHE A 163 -5.88 11.24 -20.50
C PHE A 163 -4.43 11.14 -20.97
N GLY A 164 -4.01 9.98 -21.47
CA GLY A 164 -2.68 9.75 -22.03
C GLY A 164 -2.39 10.66 -23.22
N LEU A 165 -3.31 10.76 -24.17
CA LEU A 165 -3.20 11.67 -25.32
C LEU A 165 -3.11 13.14 -24.91
N LEU A 166 -3.95 13.57 -23.95
CA LEU A 166 -3.92 14.93 -23.43
C LEU A 166 -2.57 15.26 -22.78
N LEU A 167 -2.05 14.35 -21.96
CA LEU A 167 -0.75 14.51 -21.31
C LEU A 167 0.40 14.49 -22.32
N LEU A 168 0.33 13.65 -23.35
CA LEU A 168 1.33 13.60 -24.43
C LEU A 168 1.41 14.94 -25.19
N ALA A 169 0.25 15.58 -25.41
CA ALA A 169 0.17 16.88 -26.07
C ALA A 169 0.62 18.04 -25.16
N ARG A 170 0.11 18.13 -23.92
CA ARG A 170 0.25 19.32 -23.07
C ARG A 170 1.25 19.18 -21.91
N GLY A 171 1.49 17.97 -21.42
CA GLY A 171 2.18 17.70 -20.17
C GLY A 171 1.42 18.21 -18.94
N PHE A 172 2.05 18.17 -17.75
CA PHE A 172 1.47 18.78 -16.55
C PHE A 172 1.66 20.31 -16.62
N ALA A 173 0.60 21.06 -16.95
CA ALA A 173 0.62 22.51 -17.01
C ALA A 173 -0.39 23.12 -16.01
N PRO A 174 0.02 24.08 -15.16
CA PRO A 174 -0.93 24.87 -14.39
C PRO A 174 -1.78 25.73 -15.33
N SER A 175 -3.07 25.86 -15.05
CA SER A 175 -3.87 26.95 -15.60
C SER A 175 -3.29 28.27 -15.09
N THR A 176 -2.72 29.09 -15.97
CA THR A 176 -2.17 30.41 -15.64
C THR A 176 -3.30 31.34 -15.19
N VAL A 177 -3.50 31.44 -13.87
CA VAL A 177 -4.10 32.60 -13.22
C VAL A 177 -3.17 32.94 -12.05
N ALA A 178 -2.42 34.02 -12.19
CA ALA A 178 -1.51 34.50 -11.16
C ALA A 178 -2.30 35.17 -10.02
N HIS A 179 -2.00 34.81 -8.77
CA HIS A 179 -2.32 35.65 -7.61
C HIS A 179 -1.02 36.25 -7.08
N PRO A 180 -0.84 37.58 -7.17
CA PRO A 180 0.22 38.29 -6.46
C PRO A 180 -0.17 38.44 -4.99
N GLY A 181 0.77 38.15 -4.10
CA GLY A 181 0.71 38.59 -2.71
C GLY A 181 0.72 37.46 -1.68
N ALA A 182 1.91 37.11 -1.19
CA ALA A 182 2.13 36.67 0.18
C ALA A 182 3.65 36.55 0.41
N THR A 183 4.26 37.67 0.78
CA THR A 183 5.56 37.68 1.45
C THR A 183 5.36 38.34 2.82
N LEU A 184 6.15 37.87 3.79
CA LEU A 184 6.25 38.29 5.19
C LEU A 184 5.42 37.45 6.17
N ASP A 185 5.99 36.31 6.58
CA ASP A 185 5.96 35.76 7.95
C ASP A 185 6.77 34.45 7.98
N GLY A 186 8.08 34.53 8.22
CA GLY A 186 9.04 33.45 7.94
C GLY A 186 9.47 32.56 9.11
N ALA A 187 9.23 32.97 10.36
CA ALA A 187 9.76 32.25 11.54
C ALA A 187 8.65 31.50 12.32
N SER A 188 7.55 32.17 12.68
CA SER A 188 6.38 31.54 13.32
C SER A 188 5.70 30.48 12.43
N SER A 189 5.70 30.70 11.11
CA SER A 189 5.13 29.77 10.13
C SER A 189 5.96 28.50 9.94
N ALA A 190 7.26 28.55 10.26
CA ALA A 190 8.17 27.42 10.09
C ALA A 190 8.00 26.39 11.22
N GLU A 191 7.90 26.84 12.47
CA GLU A 191 7.63 25.98 13.63
C GLU A 191 6.20 25.42 13.59
N ALA A 192 5.19 26.26 13.36
CA ALA A 192 3.80 25.81 13.14
C ALA A 192 3.69 24.86 11.93
N GLY A 193 4.53 25.06 10.91
CA GLY A 193 4.65 24.20 9.74
C GLY A 193 5.21 22.81 10.08
N GLY A 194 6.19 22.73 11.00
CA GLY A 194 6.80 21.49 11.49
C GLY A 194 5.81 20.63 12.28
N ASP A 195 5.15 21.23 13.27
CA ASP A 195 4.16 20.55 14.11
C ASP A 195 2.99 19.99 13.29
N SER A 196 2.52 20.75 12.28
CA SER A 196 1.47 20.27 11.37
C SER A 196 1.91 19.08 10.51
N ARG A 197 3.20 18.95 10.19
CA ARG A 197 3.72 17.85 9.36
C ARG A 197 3.88 16.60 10.21
N ALA A 198 4.46 16.72 11.40
CA ALA A 198 4.57 15.61 12.35
C ALA A 198 3.20 15.06 12.71
N SER A 199 2.22 15.93 12.99
CA SER A 199 0.85 15.52 13.31
C SER A 199 0.16 14.77 12.15
N ARG A 200 0.29 15.27 10.91
CA ARG A 200 -0.23 14.56 9.72
C ARG A 200 0.46 13.22 9.47
N ALA A 201 1.77 13.14 9.71
CA ALA A 201 2.53 11.90 9.58
C ALA A 201 2.12 10.88 10.65
N ALA A 202 1.95 11.30 11.90
CA ALA A 202 1.44 10.48 12.99
C ALA A 202 0.02 9.99 12.71
N LEU A 203 -0.87 10.85 12.23
CA LEU A 203 -2.23 10.46 11.86
C LEU A 203 -2.24 9.43 10.73
N ALA A 204 -1.43 9.64 9.68
CA ALA A 204 -1.32 8.70 8.56
C ALA A 204 -0.76 7.34 9.02
N ALA A 205 0.28 7.34 9.86
CA ALA A 205 0.84 6.11 10.42
C ALA A 205 -0.15 5.39 11.34
N GLY A 206 -0.78 6.11 12.28
CA GLY A 206 -1.74 5.56 13.23
C GLY A 206 -3.00 5.00 12.57
N LEU A 207 -3.61 5.73 11.62
CA LEU A 207 -4.77 5.23 10.86
C LEU A 207 -4.39 4.06 9.95
N GLY A 208 -3.20 4.11 9.35
CA GLY A 208 -2.67 3.01 8.55
C GLY A 208 -2.51 1.73 9.38
N LEU A 209 -1.86 1.82 10.54
CA LEU A 209 -1.70 0.70 11.47
C LEU A 209 -3.04 0.15 11.96
N LEU A 210 -4.02 1.02 12.26
CA LEU A 210 -5.37 0.61 12.66
C LEU A 210 -6.06 -0.18 11.55
N LEU A 211 -6.06 0.35 10.32
CA LEU A 211 -6.67 -0.32 9.20
C LEU A 211 -5.98 -1.66 8.89
N MET A 212 -4.65 -1.70 9.01
CA MET A 212 -3.88 -2.95 8.88
C MET A 212 -4.27 -3.97 9.93
N ALA A 213 -4.37 -3.60 11.21
CA ALA A 213 -4.73 -4.51 12.28
C ALA A 213 -6.12 -5.15 12.04
N VAL A 214 -7.09 -4.35 11.56
CA VAL A 214 -8.42 -4.86 11.22
C VAL A 214 -8.36 -5.80 10.01
N LEU A 215 -7.72 -5.39 8.91
CA LEU A 215 -7.65 -6.17 7.68
C LEU A 215 -6.86 -7.48 7.87
N ALA A 216 -5.68 -7.40 8.48
CA ALA A 216 -4.83 -8.56 8.76
C ALA A 216 -5.48 -9.50 9.78
N GLY A 217 -6.13 -8.95 10.82
CA GLY A 217 -6.85 -9.75 11.81
C GLY A 217 -8.01 -10.54 11.19
N LEU A 218 -8.81 -9.89 10.32
CA LEU A 218 -9.89 -10.55 9.60
C LEU A 218 -9.39 -11.58 8.58
N ALA A 219 -8.32 -11.25 7.85
CA ALA A 219 -7.78 -12.14 6.82
C ALA A 219 -7.04 -13.35 7.40
N ASN A 220 -6.16 -13.15 8.37
CA ASN A 220 -5.33 -14.23 8.90
C ASN A 220 -6.10 -15.11 9.91
N PHE A 221 -6.49 -14.53 11.05
CA PHE A 221 -7.21 -15.27 12.11
C PHE A 221 -8.67 -15.59 11.75
N GLY A 222 -9.29 -14.76 10.92
CA GLY A 222 -10.68 -14.94 10.50
C GLY A 222 -10.86 -15.92 9.33
N VAL A 223 -9.82 -16.12 8.50
CA VAL A 223 -9.91 -16.91 7.27
C VAL A 223 -8.75 -17.91 7.18
N VAL A 224 -7.51 -17.45 6.95
CA VAL A 224 -6.38 -18.33 6.57
C VAL A 224 -6.11 -19.41 7.61
N GLU A 225 -5.95 -19.06 8.89
CA GLU A 225 -5.64 -20.04 9.94
C GLU A 225 -6.78 -21.03 10.19
N ARG A 226 -8.02 -20.60 10.01
CA ARG A 226 -9.21 -21.47 10.17
C ARG A 226 -9.38 -22.47 9.05
N MET A 227 -8.64 -22.30 7.96
CA MET A 227 -8.72 -23.12 6.76
C MET A 227 -7.62 -24.18 6.67
N VAL A 228 -6.70 -24.21 7.64
CA VAL A 228 -5.63 -25.21 7.71
C VAL A 228 -6.06 -26.37 8.61
N SER A 229 -6.07 -27.58 8.04
CA SER A 229 -6.26 -28.85 8.76
C SER A 229 -4.90 -29.48 9.06
N THR A 230 -4.89 -30.55 9.87
CA THR A 230 -3.69 -31.37 10.12
C THR A 230 -3.22 -32.14 8.89
N ASP A 231 -4.03 -32.23 7.84
CA ASP A 231 -3.73 -32.91 6.58
C ASP A 231 -4.13 -32.10 5.33
N ALA A 232 -3.58 -32.50 4.18
CA ALA A 232 -3.81 -31.83 2.91
C ALA A 232 -5.28 -31.96 2.43
N ALA A 233 -5.90 -33.12 2.63
CA ALA A 233 -7.28 -33.37 2.22
C ALA A 233 -8.29 -32.52 3.00
N GLY A 234 -8.14 -32.42 4.32
CA GLY A 234 -8.99 -31.58 5.17
C GLY A 234 -8.82 -30.10 4.85
N THR A 235 -7.58 -29.63 4.67
CA THR A 235 -7.27 -28.23 4.30
C THR A 235 -7.97 -27.86 3.00
N THR A 236 -7.85 -28.72 1.98
CA THR A 236 -8.47 -28.49 0.67
C THR A 236 -10.00 -28.47 0.74
N THR A 237 -10.60 -29.35 1.55
CA THR A 237 -12.06 -29.40 1.73
C THR A 237 -12.59 -28.14 2.42
N LEU A 238 -11.89 -27.64 3.45
CA LEU A 238 -12.24 -26.39 4.11
C LEU A 238 -12.09 -25.19 3.17
N LEU A 239 -11.05 -25.17 2.33
CA LEU A 239 -10.83 -24.12 1.35
C LEU A 239 -11.86 -24.14 0.22
N LEU A 240 -12.24 -25.31 -0.30
CA LEU A 240 -13.28 -25.45 -1.33
C LEU A 240 -14.63 -24.92 -0.83
N SER A 241 -14.99 -25.23 0.41
CA SER A 241 -16.24 -24.74 1.02
C SER A 241 -16.22 -23.23 1.30
N ASN A 242 -15.04 -22.60 1.35
CA ASN A 242 -14.87 -21.20 1.70
C ASN A 242 -14.05 -20.39 0.67
N GLY A 243 -14.00 -20.80 -0.60
CA GLY A 243 -13.12 -20.20 -1.60
C GLY A 243 -13.28 -18.68 -1.77
N ARG A 244 -14.50 -18.15 -1.60
CA ARG A 244 -14.76 -16.70 -1.60
C ARG A 244 -14.07 -15.98 -0.45
N ALA A 245 -14.05 -16.58 0.75
CA ALA A 245 -13.38 -16.00 1.90
C ALA A 245 -11.86 -15.99 1.71
N LEU A 246 -11.27 -17.02 1.08
CA LEU A 246 -9.86 -17.01 0.69
C LEU A 246 -9.53 -15.84 -0.26
N VAL A 247 -10.35 -15.63 -1.30
CA VAL A 247 -10.16 -14.50 -2.23
C VAL A 247 -10.28 -13.14 -1.52
N LEU A 248 -11.25 -12.99 -0.60
CA LEU A 248 -11.37 -11.77 0.20
C LEU A 248 -10.17 -11.56 1.13
N ALA A 249 -9.61 -12.64 1.70
CA ALA A 249 -8.38 -12.57 2.48
C ALA A 249 -7.20 -12.10 1.62
N VAL A 250 -7.03 -12.63 0.40
CA VAL A 250 -6.02 -12.15 -0.56
C VAL A 250 -6.16 -10.64 -0.80
N VAL A 251 -7.38 -10.16 -1.09
CA VAL A 251 -7.64 -8.71 -1.30
C VAL A 251 -7.25 -7.90 -0.06
N ALA A 252 -7.66 -8.34 1.13
CA ALA A 252 -7.34 -7.67 2.38
C ALA A 252 -5.83 -7.65 2.65
N LEU A 253 -5.11 -8.75 2.41
CA LEU A 253 -3.67 -8.82 2.60
C LEU A 253 -2.90 -7.98 1.57
N CYS A 254 -3.35 -7.91 0.32
CA CYS A 254 -2.79 -6.97 -0.66
C CYS A 254 -3.01 -5.51 -0.25
N ALA A 255 -4.14 -5.18 0.37
CA ALA A 255 -4.36 -3.86 0.96
C ALA A 255 -3.42 -3.60 2.15
N VAL A 256 -3.14 -4.61 2.98
CA VAL A 256 -2.14 -4.53 4.06
C VAL A 256 -0.75 -4.23 3.50
N VAL A 257 -0.32 -4.91 2.43
CA VAL A 257 0.95 -4.60 1.73
C VAL A 257 1.03 -3.13 1.29
N CYS A 258 -0.07 -2.59 0.75
CA CYS A 258 -0.11 -1.17 0.37
C CYS A 258 0.09 -0.27 1.60
N LEU A 259 -0.62 -0.58 2.68
CA LEU A 259 -0.55 0.18 3.93
C LEU A 259 0.82 0.06 4.58
N ASP A 260 1.51 -1.07 4.49
CA ASP A 260 2.87 -1.24 5.01
C ASP A 260 3.84 -0.22 4.44
N VAL A 261 3.80 -0.01 3.12
CA VAL A 261 4.63 1.00 2.46
C VAL A 261 4.19 2.40 2.92
N LEU A 262 2.89 2.71 2.93
CA LEU A 262 2.41 4.03 3.35
C LEU A 262 2.80 4.36 4.81
N VAL A 263 2.65 3.39 5.72
CA VAL A 263 3.01 3.51 7.14
C VAL A 263 4.52 3.64 7.31
N ALA A 264 5.33 2.86 6.58
CA ALA A 264 6.78 2.97 6.62
C ALA A 264 7.27 4.40 6.36
N TRP A 265 6.74 5.02 5.30
CA TRP A 265 7.13 6.37 4.90
C TRP A 265 6.47 7.46 5.75
N ALA A 266 5.30 7.19 6.34
CA ALA A 266 4.68 8.06 7.35
C ALA A 266 5.51 8.09 8.65
N LEU A 267 5.94 6.94 9.16
CA LEU A 267 6.82 6.85 10.34
C LEU A 267 8.18 7.50 10.09
N ARG A 268 8.75 7.33 8.89
CA ARG A 268 9.96 8.07 8.48
C ARG A 268 9.74 9.58 8.53
N ALA A 269 8.61 10.06 8.04
CA ALA A 269 8.29 11.49 8.07
C ALA A 269 8.06 12.00 9.50
N PHE A 270 7.48 11.17 10.37
CA PHE A 270 7.27 11.48 11.78
C PHE A 270 8.59 11.62 12.55
N PHE A 271 9.52 10.69 12.39
CA PHE A 271 10.82 10.69 13.08
C PHE A 271 11.92 11.47 12.34
N ALA A 272 11.58 12.23 11.30
CA ALA A 272 12.56 12.91 10.44
C ALA A 272 13.47 13.89 11.19
N ASP A 273 12.94 14.53 12.24
CA ASP A 273 13.66 15.51 13.05
C ASP A 273 14.47 14.87 14.19
N THR A 274 14.25 13.58 14.48
CA THR A 274 14.99 12.84 15.51
C THR A 274 16.35 12.35 15.01
N HIS A 275 16.40 11.78 13.80
CA HIS A 275 17.65 11.28 13.21
C HIS A 275 17.55 11.21 11.68
N ARG A 276 18.64 11.46 10.95
CA ARG A 276 18.61 11.53 9.48
C ARG A 276 18.53 10.16 8.79
N THR A 277 19.26 9.16 9.28
CA THR A 277 19.43 7.85 8.61
C THR A 277 18.57 6.72 9.17
N VAL A 278 18.44 6.60 10.50
CA VAL A 278 17.70 5.50 11.14
C VAL A 278 16.22 5.41 10.71
N PRO A 279 15.44 6.51 10.58
CA PRO A 279 14.07 6.41 10.08
C PRO A 279 14.00 5.96 8.61
N LEU A 280 15.03 6.29 7.83
CA LEU A 280 15.13 5.82 6.44
C LEU A 280 15.42 4.33 6.39
N LEU A 281 16.36 3.83 7.21
CA LEU A 281 16.65 2.41 7.32
C LEU A 281 15.40 1.63 7.77
N SER A 282 14.73 2.10 8.82
CA SER A 282 13.49 1.51 9.33
C SER A 282 12.39 1.45 8.27
N ALA A 283 12.21 2.52 7.48
CA ALA A 283 11.23 2.53 6.39
C ALA A 283 11.59 1.56 5.25
N TRP A 284 12.87 1.41 4.93
CA TRP A 284 13.31 0.41 3.95
C TRP A 284 13.14 -1.01 4.46
N CYS A 285 13.47 -1.31 5.72
CA CYS A 285 13.19 -2.62 6.33
C CYS A 285 11.71 -2.98 6.18
N ARG A 286 10.79 -2.06 6.52
CA ARG A 286 9.35 -2.29 6.37
C ARG A 286 8.89 -2.38 4.91
N THR A 287 9.48 -1.60 4.00
CA THR A 287 9.16 -1.66 2.57
C THR A 287 9.62 -2.99 1.95
N VAL A 288 10.82 -3.48 2.30
CA VAL A 288 11.32 -4.78 1.83
C VAL A 288 10.50 -5.92 2.43
N TYR A 289 10.12 -5.83 3.71
CA TYR A 289 9.14 -6.73 4.31
C TYR A 289 7.84 -6.77 3.50
N ALA A 290 7.27 -5.63 3.12
CA ALA A 290 6.05 -5.57 2.33
C ALA A 290 6.19 -6.28 0.96
N VAL A 291 7.37 -6.19 0.33
CA VAL A 291 7.67 -6.91 -0.91
C VAL A 291 7.75 -8.42 -0.67
N VAL A 292 8.43 -8.87 0.38
CA VAL A 292 8.48 -10.30 0.76
C VAL A 292 7.07 -10.81 1.06
N PHE A 293 6.26 -10.03 1.77
CA PHE A 293 4.88 -10.38 2.08
C PHE A 293 3.99 -10.43 0.82
N ALA A 294 4.20 -9.51 -0.14
CA ALA A 294 3.53 -9.57 -1.44
C ALA A 294 3.87 -10.85 -2.21
N VAL A 295 5.14 -11.30 -2.16
CA VAL A 295 5.57 -12.59 -2.74
C VAL A 295 4.86 -13.75 -2.04
N ALA A 296 4.82 -13.77 -0.70
CA ALA A 296 4.08 -14.78 0.04
C ALA A 296 2.60 -14.85 -0.42
N ILE A 297 1.93 -13.71 -0.57
CA ILE A 297 0.52 -13.65 -1.00
C ILE A 297 0.31 -14.25 -2.40
N THR A 298 1.33 -14.27 -3.28
CA THR A 298 1.19 -14.95 -4.59
C THR A 298 0.93 -16.44 -4.47
N HIS A 299 1.37 -17.08 -3.38
CA HIS A 299 1.05 -18.48 -3.10
C HIS A 299 -0.41 -18.66 -2.66
N LEU A 300 -0.98 -17.71 -1.92
CA LEU A 300 -2.42 -17.71 -1.63
C LEU A 300 -3.25 -17.49 -2.91
N ILE A 301 -2.77 -16.65 -3.82
CA ILE A 301 -3.38 -16.48 -5.15
C ILE A 301 -3.30 -17.79 -5.96
N ALA A 302 -2.16 -18.48 -5.93
CA ALA A 302 -1.98 -19.78 -6.57
C ALA A 302 -2.95 -20.83 -6.01
N ALA A 303 -3.06 -20.93 -4.67
CA ALA A 303 -4.00 -21.82 -4.01
C ALA A 303 -5.46 -21.52 -4.42
N ALA A 304 -5.86 -20.25 -4.40
CA ALA A 304 -7.19 -19.83 -4.83
C ALA A 304 -7.45 -20.11 -6.32
N GLY A 305 -6.42 -20.01 -7.16
CA GLY A 305 -6.48 -20.32 -8.59
C GLY A 305 -6.69 -21.81 -8.86
N LEU A 306 -5.94 -22.68 -8.17
CA LEU A 306 -6.12 -24.14 -8.27
C LEU A 306 -7.55 -24.56 -7.94
N LEU A 307 -8.11 -23.99 -6.86
CA LEU A 307 -9.49 -24.25 -6.42
C LEU A 307 -10.54 -23.73 -7.42
N ARG A 308 -10.20 -22.69 -8.19
CA ARG A 308 -11.08 -22.10 -9.21
C ARG A 308 -11.07 -22.92 -10.52
N ASP A 309 -9.92 -23.50 -10.86
CA ASP A 309 -9.70 -24.21 -12.13
C ASP A 309 -10.14 -25.69 -12.07
N ASP A 310 -9.83 -26.43 -10.99
CA ASP A 310 -10.26 -27.83 -10.80
C ASP A 310 -10.72 -28.08 -9.35
N PRO A 311 -12.03 -28.28 -9.09
CA PRO A 311 -12.53 -28.51 -7.74
C PRO A 311 -12.31 -29.94 -7.22
N ALA A 312 -11.63 -30.83 -7.96
CA ALA A 312 -11.42 -32.22 -7.55
C ALA A 312 -10.34 -32.38 -6.46
N THR A 313 -10.78 -32.49 -5.20
CA THR A 313 -9.95 -32.55 -3.97
C THR A 313 -8.74 -33.49 -4.06
N ASP A 314 -8.92 -34.72 -4.59
CA ASP A 314 -7.86 -35.75 -4.59
C ASP A 314 -6.67 -35.39 -5.49
N ARG A 315 -6.88 -34.59 -6.54
CA ARG A 315 -5.83 -34.21 -7.49
C ARG A 315 -5.10 -32.94 -7.06
N ILE A 316 -5.84 -31.95 -6.59
CA ILE A 316 -5.29 -30.62 -6.27
C ILE A 316 -4.82 -30.49 -4.82
N GLY A 317 -5.24 -31.38 -3.92
CA GLY A 317 -5.02 -31.21 -2.48
C GLY A 317 -3.56 -31.05 -2.06
N PRO A 318 -2.62 -31.89 -2.54
CA PRO A 318 -1.19 -31.72 -2.25
C PRO A 318 -0.63 -30.38 -2.76
N GLY A 319 -1.08 -29.93 -3.94
CA GLY A 319 -0.66 -28.66 -4.53
C GLY A 319 -1.16 -27.46 -3.73
N VAL A 320 -2.43 -27.46 -3.34
CA VAL A 320 -3.03 -26.40 -2.49
C VAL A 320 -2.32 -26.33 -1.14
N TYR A 321 -2.12 -27.47 -0.48
CA TYR A 321 -1.43 -27.52 0.81
C TYR A 321 0.00 -26.98 0.72
N ALA A 322 0.75 -27.34 -0.33
CA ALA A 322 2.09 -26.81 -0.56
C ALA A 322 2.08 -25.27 -0.70
N GLN A 323 1.14 -24.69 -1.44
CA GLN A 323 1.03 -23.23 -1.55
C GLN A 323 0.73 -22.53 -0.22
N ILE A 324 -0.12 -23.11 0.64
CA ILE A 324 -0.38 -22.55 1.97
C ILE A 324 0.87 -22.62 2.85
N SER A 325 1.61 -23.72 2.79
CA SER A 325 2.87 -23.89 3.52
C SER A 325 3.93 -22.87 3.05
N ASP A 326 4.12 -22.71 1.74
CA ASP A 326 5.05 -21.74 1.17
C ASP A 326 4.70 -20.30 1.59
N PHE A 327 3.40 -19.96 1.64
CA PHE A 327 2.94 -18.67 2.15
C PHE A 327 3.42 -18.45 3.60
N GLN A 328 3.21 -19.42 4.49
CA GLN A 328 3.58 -19.31 5.91
C GLN A 328 5.10 -19.17 6.08
N GLU A 329 5.88 -19.95 5.34
CA GLU A 329 7.34 -19.93 5.41
C GLU A 329 7.92 -18.59 4.94
N ILE A 330 7.49 -18.11 3.76
CA ILE A 330 7.97 -16.84 3.20
C ILE A 330 7.54 -15.67 4.09
N TRP A 331 6.31 -15.71 4.62
CA TRP A 331 5.84 -14.67 5.54
C TRP A 331 6.66 -14.64 6.83
N SER A 332 6.94 -15.81 7.44
CA SER A 332 7.76 -15.94 8.63
C SER A 332 9.18 -15.39 8.44
N LEU A 333 9.81 -15.65 7.28
CA LEU A 333 11.11 -15.05 6.93
C LEU A 333 11.04 -13.53 6.83
N GLY A 334 9.94 -12.99 6.28
CA GLY A 334 9.69 -11.55 6.22
C GLY A 334 9.65 -10.90 7.61
N LEU A 335 9.13 -11.59 8.63
CA LEU A 335 9.00 -11.05 9.99
C LEU A 335 10.36 -10.73 10.65
N ILE A 336 11.47 -11.27 10.15
CA ILE A 336 12.82 -10.84 10.59
C ILE A 336 13.04 -9.35 10.27
N LEU A 337 12.74 -8.93 9.04
CA LEU A 337 12.87 -7.53 8.63
C LEU A 337 11.90 -6.63 9.40
N PHE A 338 10.72 -7.16 9.72
CA PHE A 338 9.71 -6.47 10.53
C PHE A 338 10.19 -6.27 11.98
N GLY A 339 10.75 -7.30 12.61
CA GLY A 339 11.35 -7.22 13.93
C GLY A 339 12.48 -6.21 14.01
N VAL A 340 13.39 -6.20 13.02
CA VAL A 340 14.43 -5.16 12.90
C VAL A 340 13.82 -3.77 12.75
N HIS A 341 12.78 -3.61 11.92
CA HIS A 341 12.06 -2.34 11.77
C HIS A 341 11.53 -1.84 13.13
N LEU A 342 10.89 -2.70 13.92
CA LEU A 342 10.35 -2.33 15.23
C LEU A 342 11.44 -1.98 16.24
N LEU A 343 12.57 -2.69 16.26
CA LEU A 343 13.72 -2.29 17.09
C LEU A 343 14.24 -0.89 16.73
N LEU A 344 14.31 -0.56 15.44
CA LEU A 344 14.70 0.78 14.98
C LEU A 344 13.66 1.84 15.38
N ILE A 345 12.36 1.53 15.30
CA ILE A 345 11.30 2.43 15.78
C ILE A 345 11.36 2.61 17.30
N GLY A 346 11.58 1.55 18.06
CA GLY A 346 11.77 1.61 19.52
C GLY A 346 12.96 2.49 19.88
N TRP A 347 14.09 2.32 19.20
CA TRP A 347 15.26 3.18 19.38
C TRP A 347 14.97 4.66 19.03
N LEU A 348 14.26 4.91 17.92
CA LEU A 348 13.86 6.27 17.52
C LEU A 348 12.91 6.91 18.54
N ALA A 349 11.95 6.14 19.05
CA ALA A 349 11.03 6.60 20.09
C ALA A 349 11.80 6.95 21.37
N TRP A 350 12.81 6.16 21.75
CA TRP A 350 13.64 6.47 22.91
C TRP A 350 14.46 7.77 22.73
N ARG A 351 14.92 8.06 21.50
CA ARG A 351 15.66 9.28 21.18
C ARG A 351 14.77 10.50 20.93
N SER A 352 13.47 10.31 20.72
CA SER A 352 12.54 11.38 20.40
C SER A 352 12.09 12.10 21.67
N PRO A 353 12.16 13.45 21.72
CA PRO A 353 11.62 14.20 22.85
C PRO A 353 10.09 14.11 22.95
N SER A 354 9.42 13.69 21.87
CA SER A 354 7.96 13.58 21.81
C SER A 354 7.43 12.26 22.36
N ALA A 355 8.21 11.18 22.26
CA ALA A 355 7.76 9.83 22.61
C ALA A 355 8.24 9.42 24.01
N PRO A 356 7.37 8.82 24.84
CA PRO A 356 7.78 8.40 26.17
C PRO A 356 8.63 7.12 26.13
N THR A 357 9.51 6.96 27.11
CA THR A 357 10.45 5.81 27.19
C THR A 357 9.76 4.46 27.33
N TRP A 358 8.65 4.39 28.07
CA TRP A 358 7.89 3.14 28.22
C TRP A 358 7.33 2.65 26.88
N LEU A 359 6.90 3.55 26.00
CA LEU A 359 6.43 3.21 24.66
C LEU A 359 7.58 2.62 23.83
N ALA A 360 8.75 3.28 23.88
CA ALA A 360 9.94 2.82 23.19
C ALA A 360 10.35 1.39 23.61
N MET A 361 10.30 1.09 24.91
CA MET A 361 10.59 -0.24 25.42
C MET A 361 9.60 -1.28 24.93
N LEU A 362 8.29 -1.00 24.99
CA LEU A 362 7.26 -1.95 24.54
C LEU A 362 7.36 -2.26 23.04
N VAL A 363 7.65 -1.24 22.21
CA VAL A 363 7.87 -1.43 20.78
C VAL A 363 9.14 -2.24 20.50
N ALA A 364 10.23 -2.00 21.25
CA ALA A 364 11.45 -2.78 21.13
C ALA A 364 11.24 -4.25 21.57
N ILE A 365 10.45 -4.49 22.62
CA ILE A 365 10.09 -5.84 23.07
C ILE A 365 9.29 -6.57 22.00
N ALA A 366 8.32 -5.91 21.36
CA ALA A 366 7.58 -6.47 20.23
C ALA A 366 8.54 -6.87 19.08
N GLY A 367 9.46 -5.98 18.72
CA GLY A 367 10.48 -6.27 17.70
C GLY A 367 11.39 -7.46 18.05
N ALA A 368 11.80 -7.57 19.32
CA ALA A 368 12.58 -8.71 19.80
C ALA A 368 11.78 -10.03 19.77
N GLY A 369 10.47 -9.98 20.04
CA GLY A 369 9.58 -11.14 19.94
C GLY A 369 9.53 -11.74 18.53
N TYR A 370 9.31 -10.91 17.50
CA TYR A 370 9.34 -11.39 16.11
C TYR A 370 10.70 -11.97 15.72
N LEU A 371 11.81 -11.35 16.16
CA LEU A 371 13.14 -11.90 15.89
C LEU A 371 13.35 -13.25 16.58
N ALA A 372 12.90 -13.38 17.83
CA ALA A 372 13.00 -14.64 18.57
C ALA A 372 12.26 -15.77 17.86
N ASP A 373 11.03 -15.51 17.41
CA ASP A 373 10.20 -16.52 16.75
C ASP A 373 10.76 -16.91 15.38
N SER A 374 11.06 -15.92 14.52
CA SER A 374 11.55 -16.18 13.18
C SER A 374 12.95 -16.81 13.16
N ILE A 375 13.88 -16.36 14.01
CA ILE A 375 15.23 -16.94 14.08
C ILE A 375 15.19 -18.30 14.79
N GLY A 376 14.35 -18.45 15.82
CA GLY A 376 14.15 -19.73 16.51
C GLY A 376 13.70 -20.82 15.55
N ALA A 377 12.68 -20.53 14.74
CA ALA A 377 12.18 -21.43 13.70
C ALA A 377 13.23 -21.73 12.61
N LEU A 378 14.08 -20.76 12.25
CA LEU A 378 15.14 -20.97 11.25
C LEU A 378 16.26 -21.87 11.76
N VAL A 379 16.59 -21.78 13.05
CA VAL A 379 17.68 -22.55 13.68
C VAL A 379 17.22 -23.95 14.07
N SER A 380 15.96 -24.12 14.47
CA SER A 380 15.43 -25.39 14.95
C SER A 380 13.99 -25.61 14.51
N ALA A 381 13.75 -26.69 13.77
CA ALA A 381 12.41 -27.17 13.44
C ALA A 381 11.59 -27.60 14.69
N ALA A 382 12.23 -27.77 15.84
CA ALA A 382 11.56 -28.08 17.11
C ALA A 382 11.14 -26.82 17.90
N TYR A 383 11.41 -25.63 17.38
CA TYR A 383 10.98 -24.37 17.99
C TYR A 383 9.46 -24.23 17.91
N THR A 384 8.80 -24.15 19.06
CA THR A 384 7.33 -24.14 19.19
C THR A 384 6.81 -22.98 20.05
N ILE A 385 7.70 -22.07 20.46
CA ILE A 385 7.34 -20.94 21.31
C ILE A 385 6.85 -19.80 20.41
N GLU A 386 5.77 -19.12 20.80
CA GLU A 386 5.25 -17.95 20.08
C GLU A 386 5.42 -16.69 20.94
N VAL A 387 6.64 -16.16 21.03
CA VAL A 387 6.97 -14.97 21.83
C VAL A 387 6.25 -13.74 21.28
N ALA A 388 6.11 -13.62 19.96
CA ALA A 388 5.40 -12.53 19.29
C ALA A 388 3.92 -12.48 19.69
N ALA A 389 3.28 -13.62 19.93
CA ALA A 389 1.87 -13.70 20.32
C ALA A 389 1.56 -12.96 21.64
N VAL A 390 2.55 -12.77 22.51
CA VAL A 390 2.41 -12.00 23.76
C VAL A 390 2.99 -10.59 23.62
N THR A 391 4.10 -10.45 22.88
CA THR A 391 4.85 -9.19 22.81
C THR A 391 4.30 -8.20 21.79
N PHE A 392 3.42 -8.61 20.85
CA PHE A 392 2.83 -7.72 19.83
C PHE A 392 2.07 -6.51 20.41
N GLY A 393 1.69 -6.55 21.69
CA GLY A 393 1.00 -5.46 22.38
C GLY A 393 1.72 -4.10 22.25
N GLY A 394 3.05 -4.09 22.09
CA GLY A 394 3.82 -2.87 21.84
C GLY A 394 3.42 -2.13 20.56
N GLU A 395 3.03 -2.85 19.51
CA GLU A 395 2.57 -2.26 18.25
C GLU A 395 1.18 -1.63 18.36
N VAL A 396 0.27 -2.32 19.06
CA VAL A 396 -1.09 -1.83 19.34
C VAL A 396 -1.02 -0.53 20.14
N ILE A 397 -0.11 -0.47 21.10
CA ILE A 397 0.14 0.70 21.91
C ILE A 397 0.76 1.83 21.07
N LEU A 398 1.72 1.54 20.18
CA LEU A 398 2.28 2.52 19.25
C LEU A 398 1.21 3.14 18.35
N MET A 399 0.35 2.31 17.78
CA MET A 399 -0.79 2.73 16.97
C MET A 399 -1.70 3.69 17.76
N GLY A 400 -2.14 3.29 18.95
CA GLY A 400 -2.99 4.12 19.81
C GLY A 400 -2.32 5.44 20.19
N TRP A 401 -1.02 5.40 20.53
CA TRP A 401 -0.25 6.57 20.89
C TRP A 401 -0.11 7.57 19.73
N LEU A 402 0.17 7.11 18.50
CA LEU A 402 0.28 7.97 17.31
C LEU A 402 -1.04 8.72 17.01
N LEU A 403 -2.18 8.03 17.17
CA LEU A 403 -3.51 8.62 16.99
C LEU A 403 -3.78 9.70 18.06
N VAL A 404 -3.48 9.40 19.32
CA VAL A 404 -3.64 10.36 20.43
C VAL A 404 -2.69 11.55 20.25
N PHE A 405 -1.44 11.32 19.83
CA PHE A 405 -0.46 12.37 19.55
C PHE A 405 -0.97 13.32 18.46
N ALA A 406 -1.46 12.77 17.34
CA ALA A 406 -2.02 13.56 16.26
C ALA A 406 -3.24 14.41 16.70
N ALA A 407 -4.13 13.84 17.53
CA ALA A 407 -5.29 14.55 18.04
C ALA A 407 -4.92 15.72 18.96
N ARG A 408 -3.93 15.55 19.84
CA ARG A 408 -3.50 16.60 20.79
C ARG A 408 -2.92 17.83 20.11
N LEU A 409 -2.25 17.67 18.97
CA LEU A 409 -1.69 18.79 18.19
C LEU A 409 -2.73 19.51 17.32
N HIS A 410 -3.89 18.90 17.06
CA HIS A 410 -4.99 19.54 16.32
C HIS A 410 -5.96 20.32 17.23
N SER A 411 -5.81 20.26 18.56
CA SER A 411 -6.71 20.95 19.50
C SER A 411 -6.51 22.49 19.47
N PRO A 412 -7.55 23.29 19.15
CA PRO A 412 -7.48 24.75 19.03
C PRO A 412 -7.20 25.51 20.34
N HIS A 413 -7.20 24.83 21.49
CA HIS A 413 -6.96 25.46 22.79
C HIS A 413 -5.53 25.97 22.99
N ARG A 414 -4.52 25.43 22.29
CA ARG A 414 -3.16 25.96 22.40
C ARG A 414 -3.01 27.34 21.74
N SER A 415 -3.69 27.58 20.63
CA SER A 415 -3.68 28.87 19.93
C SER A 415 -4.43 29.99 20.67
N GLU A 416 -5.48 29.67 21.43
CA GLU A 416 -6.24 30.67 22.19
C GLU A 416 -5.55 31.06 23.50
N VAL A 417 -4.92 30.11 24.20
CA VAL A 417 -4.21 30.39 25.47
C VAL A 417 -2.95 31.20 25.20
N ASP A 418 -2.14 30.79 24.22
CA ASP A 418 -0.90 31.50 23.85
C ASP A 418 -1.19 32.90 23.28
N GLY A 419 -2.29 33.05 22.53
CA GLY A 419 -2.77 34.35 22.04
C GLY A 419 -3.35 35.27 23.13
N ARG A 420 -3.93 34.71 24.19
CA ARG A 420 -4.40 35.48 25.36
C ARG A 420 -3.24 35.92 26.25
N ASP A 421 -2.28 35.03 26.50
CA ASP A 421 -1.11 35.31 27.32
C ASP A 421 -0.20 36.35 26.64
N ALA A 422 -0.02 36.26 25.32
CA ALA A 422 0.70 37.28 24.54
C ALA A 422 0.00 38.66 24.56
N ARG A 423 -1.34 38.69 24.49
CA ARG A 423 -2.12 39.94 24.61
C ARG A 423 -2.07 40.52 26.02
N GLN A 424 -2.14 39.68 27.06
CA GLN A 424 -2.04 40.15 28.45
C GLN A 424 -0.65 40.68 28.77
N ALA A 425 0.41 40.05 28.26
CA ALA A 425 1.77 40.54 28.40
C ALA A 425 1.99 41.90 27.69
N GLN A 426 1.37 42.11 26.52
CA GLN A 426 1.41 43.40 25.82
C GLN A 426 0.60 44.50 26.52
N LEU A 427 -0.52 44.16 27.15
CA LEU A 427 -1.37 45.11 27.87
C LEU A 427 -0.83 45.47 29.27
N GLY A 428 0.00 44.63 29.88
CA GLY A 428 0.66 44.92 31.16
C GLY A 428 1.96 45.73 31.04
N ALA A 429 2.43 45.95 29.81
CA ALA A 429 3.66 46.71 29.51
C ALA A 429 3.40 48.11 28.93
N ALA A 430 2.12 48.48 28.75
CA ALA A 430 1.65 49.82 28.40
C ALA A 430 1.01 50.47 29.62
#